data_AF-A0A6J2QWP7-F1
#
_entry.id   AF-A0A6J2QWP7-F1
#
_cell.length_a   1.000
_cell.length_b   1.000
_cell.length_c   1.000
_cell.angle_alpha   90.00
_cell.angle_beta   90.00
_cell.angle_gamma   90.00
#
_symmetry.space_group_name_H-M   'P 1'
#
loop_
_entity.id
_entity.type
_entity.pdbx_description
1 polymer ?
#
loop_
_entity_poly.entity_id
_entity_poly.type
_entity_poly.pdbx_seq_one_letter_code
_entity_poly.pdbx_strand_id
1 'polypeptide(L)'
;MANMASDPPILTEQQELQRRANQVTDESLESTRRMMQMVEESKDAGIRAVVMLDEQGEQLERIEEGLDQINSDMKEAEKNLTDLGKCCGLCSCDKLKAFEESRAYKAVWGGGSGQDGAVSNQPPSSRVVDEREQMIMSGGHIRRVTNDAREDEMEENLTHVSSIIGNLKSMALDMGNEMDMQNNQISRIEGEAILNVSRIDAANQIANNLMKR
;
A
#
# COMPACT_ATOMS: atom_id res chain seq x y z
N MET A 1 -32.89 3.95 -64.48
CA MET A 1 -31.44 3.69 -64.55
C MET A 1 -31.07 2.90 -63.31
N ALA A 2 -30.89 1.58 -63.45
CA ALA A 2 -30.59 0.69 -62.33
C ALA A 2 -29.09 0.75 -62.03
N ASN A 3 -28.75 1.04 -60.77
CA ASN A 3 -27.38 0.96 -60.25
C ASN A 3 -26.92 -0.50 -60.35
N MET A 4 -26.00 -0.79 -61.27
CA MET A 4 -25.28 -2.06 -61.27
C MET A 4 -24.27 -1.99 -60.12
N ALA A 5 -24.58 -2.69 -59.02
CA ALA A 5 -23.58 -3.02 -58.01
C ALA A 5 -22.54 -3.91 -58.71
N SER A 6 -21.35 -3.35 -58.94
CA SER A 6 -20.20 -4.10 -59.42
C SER A 6 -19.83 -5.14 -58.37
N ASP A 7 -19.96 -6.42 -58.70
CA ASP A 7 -19.47 -7.52 -57.86
C ASP A 7 -17.98 -7.28 -57.51
N PRO A 8 -17.58 -7.54 -56.25
CA PRO A 8 -16.19 -7.35 -55.85
C PRO A 8 -15.25 -8.23 -56.70
N PRO A 9 -14.05 -7.74 -57.03
CA PRO A 9 -13.10 -8.49 -57.86
C PRO A 9 -12.77 -9.84 -57.20
N ILE A 10 -12.83 -10.92 -58.00
CA ILE A 10 -12.44 -12.27 -57.57
C ILE A 10 -10.92 -12.26 -57.34
N LEU A 11 -10.52 -12.23 -56.07
CA LEU A 11 -9.11 -12.33 -55.66
C LEU A 11 -8.64 -13.78 -55.79
N THR A 12 -7.36 -13.98 -56.14
CA THR A 12 -6.78 -15.32 -56.04
C THR A 12 -6.70 -15.73 -54.57
N GLU A 13 -6.77 -17.04 -54.28
CA GLU A 13 -6.70 -17.56 -52.90
C GLU A 13 -5.48 -17.02 -52.12
N GLN A 14 -4.33 -16.90 -52.81
CA GLN A 14 -3.12 -16.29 -52.26
C GLN A 14 -3.30 -14.80 -51.89
N GLN A 15 -3.97 -14.02 -52.74
CA GLN A 15 -4.25 -12.61 -52.48
C GLN A 15 -5.22 -12.43 -51.31
N GLU A 16 -6.20 -13.32 -51.17
CA GLU A 16 -7.13 -13.29 -50.04
C GLU A 16 -6.42 -13.63 -48.72
N LEU A 17 -5.57 -14.66 -48.71
CA LEU A 17 -4.74 -15.00 -47.55
C LEU A 17 -3.82 -13.84 -47.15
N GLN A 18 -3.17 -13.20 -48.11
CA GLN A 18 -2.27 -12.07 -47.84
C GLN A 18 -3.02 -10.84 -47.33
N ARG A 19 -4.23 -10.58 -47.85
CA ARG A 19 -5.12 -9.53 -47.33
C ARG A 19 -5.50 -9.79 -45.88
N ARG A 20 -5.88 -11.02 -45.54
CA ARG A 20 -6.21 -11.41 -44.16
C ARG A 20 -5.01 -11.29 -43.22
N ALA A 21 -3.83 -11.73 -43.65
CA ALA A 21 -2.59 -11.60 -42.88
C ALA A 21 -2.25 -10.13 -42.57
N ASN A 22 -2.35 -9.25 -43.57
CA ASN A 22 -2.17 -7.82 -43.37
C ASN A 22 -3.18 -7.22 -42.40
N GLN A 23 -4.47 -7.59 -42.54
CA GLN A 23 -5.51 -7.13 -41.64
C GLN A 23 -5.22 -7.52 -40.18
N VAL A 24 -4.86 -8.78 -39.92
CA VAL A 24 -4.51 -9.25 -38.57
C VAL A 24 -3.28 -8.53 -38.02
N THR A 25 -2.30 -8.22 -38.87
CA THR A 25 -1.10 -7.47 -38.49
C THR A 25 -1.45 -6.05 -38.05
N ASP A 26 -2.31 -5.36 -38.82
CA ASP A 26 -2.76 -3.99 -38.50
C ASP A 26 -3.58 -3.96 -37.21
N GLU A 27 -4.50 -4.91 -37.03
CA GLU A 27 -5.30 -5.07 -35.81
C GLU A 27 -4.43 -5.36 -34.57
N SER A 28 -3.38 -6.19 -34.75
CA SER A 28 -2.42 -6.50 -33.69
C SER A 28 -1.61 -5.27 -33.29
N LEU A 29 -1.14 -4.49 -34.27
CA LEU A 29 -0.42 -3.25 -34.02
C LEU A 29 -1.29 -2.25 -33.27
N GLU A 30 -2.54 -2.06 -33.68
CA GLU A 30 -3.47 -1.19 -32.96
C GLU A 30 -3.69 -1.66 -31.51
N SER A 31 -3.73 -2.98 -31.29
CA SER A 31 -3.79 -3.54 -29.94
C SER A 31 -2.57 -3.18 -29.10
N THR A 32 -1.35 -3.23 -29.66
CA THR A 32 -0.13 -2.80 -28.95
C THR A 32 -0.15 -1.31 -28.59
N ARG A 33 -0.72 -0.46 -29.45
CA ARG A 33 -0.89 0.97 -29.16
C ARG A 33 -1.89 1.20 -28.02
N ARG A 34 -3.03 0.50 -28.02
CA ARG A 34 -3.98 0.55 -26.89
C ARG A 34 -3.35 0.05 -25.60
N MET A 35 -2.53 -1.00 -25.69
CA MET A 35 -1.81 -1.54 -24.53
C MET A 35 -0.87 -0.51 -23.92
N MET A 36 -0.08 0.19 -24.73
CA MET A 36 0.77 1.30 -24.26
C MET A 36 -0.02 2.36 -23.51
N GLN A 37 -1.14 2.82 -24.09
CA GLN A 37 -1.98 3.81 -23.43
C GLN A 37 -2.46 3.32 -22.06
N MET A 38 -2.98 2.09 -21.99
CA MET A 38 -3.48 1.52 -20.73
C MET A 38 -2.39 1.39 -19.66
N VAL A 39 -1.17 0.95 -20.03
CA VAL A 39 -0.10 0.80 -19.04
C VAL A 39 0.43 2.14 -18.55
N GLU A 40 0.47 3.17 -19.40
CA GLU A 40 0.84 4.53 -18.98
C GLU A 40 -0.20 5.12 -18.01
N GLU A 41 -1.48 4.99 -18.34
CA GLU A 41 -2.57 5.40 -17.45
C GLU A 41 -2.51 4.64 -16.10
N SER A 42 -2.17 3.35 -16.15
CA SER A 42 -2.00 2.52 -14.94
C SER A 42 -0.78 2.93 -14.12
N LYS A 43 0.31 3.32 -14.77
CA LYS A 43 1.52 3.83 -14.11
C LYS A 43 1.21 5.11 -13.35
N ASP A 44 0.52 6.05 -13.99
CA ASP A 44 0.15 7.32 -13.35
C ASP A 44 -0.81 7.12 -12.17
N ALA A 45 -1.76 6.19 -12.31
CA ALA A 45 -2.64 5.80 -11.20
C ALA A 45 -1.86 5.12 -10.07
N GLY A 46 -0.91 4.25 -10.40
CA GLY A 46 -0.03 3.59 -9.43
C GLY A 46 0.84 4.58 -8.66
N ILE A 47 1.43 5.57 -9.33
CA ILE A 47 2.21 6.63 -8.67
C ILE A 47 1.35 7.39 -7.67
N ARG A 48 0.13 7.79 -8.06
CA ARG A 48 -0.80 8.47 -7.14
C ARG A 48 -1.14 7.58 -5.94
N ALA A 49 -1.34 6.29 -6.14
CA ALA A 49 -1.63 5.35 -5.05
C ALA A 49 -0.46 5.22 -4.06
N VAL A 50 0.78 5.11 -4.56
CA VAL A 50 1.99 5.06 -3.72
C VAL A 50 2.14 6.33 -2.89
N VAL A 51 1.97 7.51 -3.49
CA VAL A 51 2.03 8.79 -2.75
C VAL A 51 0.95 8.87 -1.67
N MET A 52 -0.28 8.44 -1.98
CA MET A 52 -1.35 8.41 -0.97
C MET A 52 -1.06 7.43 0.17
N LEU A 53 -0.39 6.31 -0.09
CA LEU A 53 0.00 5.36 0.96
C LEU A 53 1.07 5.95 1.87
N ASP A 54 2.06 6.64 1.30
CA ASP A 54 3.09 7.36 2.06
C ASP A 54 2.47 8.43 2.99
N GLU A 55 1.60 9.28 2.45
CA GLU A 55 0.87 10.29 3.24
C GLU A 55 -0.04 9.67 4.33
N GLN A 56 -0.60 8.49 4.08
CA GLN A 56 -1.38 7.74 5.08
C GLN A 56 -0.48 7.16 6.18
N GLY A 57 0.71 6.67 5.83
CA GLY A 57 1.69 6.19 6.80
C GLY A 57 2.08 7.28 7.79
N GLU A 58 2.41 8.48 7.31
CA GLU A 58 2.71 9.61 8.19
C GLU A 58 1.52 10.02 9.08
N GLN A 59 0.28 9.87 8.58
CA GLN A 59 -0.91 10.13 9.40
C GLN A 59 -1.03 9.15 10.54
N LEU A 60 -0.75 7.86 10.29
CA LEU A 60 -0.77 6.84 11.33
C LEU A 60 0.33 7.07 12.38
N GLU A 61 1.53 7.48 11.96
CA GLU A 61 2.61 7.85 12.89
C GLU A 61 2.18 9.00 13.82
N ARG A 62 1.58 10.07 13.29
CA ARG A 62 1.04 11.17 14.10
C ARG A 62 -0.07 10.73 15.06
N ILE A 63 -0.90 9.76 14.66
CA ILE A 63 -1.96 9.22 15.54
C ILE A 63 -1.33 8.43 16.68
N GLU A 64 -0.35 7.59 16.39
CA GLU A 64 0.37 6.80 17.38
C GLU A 64 1.10 7.70 18.40
N GLU A 65 1.84 8.71 17.93
CA GLU A 65 2.47 9.72 18.81
C GLU A 65 1.44 10.44 19.70
N GLY A 66 0.24 10.74 19.16
CA GLY A 66 -0.85 11.32 19.94
C GLY A 66 -1.36 10.38 21.03
N LEU A 67 -1.45 9.08 20.77
CA LEU A 67 -1.86 8.07 21.74
C LEU A 67 -0.80 7.86 22.83
N ASP A 68 0.48 7.91 22.47
CA ASP A 68 1.61 7.92 23.41
C ASP A 68 1.52 9.10 24.37
N GLN A 69 1.29 10.30 23.84
CA GLN A 69 1.14 11.51 24.63
C GLN A 69 -0.05 11.40 25.59
N ILE A 70 -1.21 10.95 25.11
CA ILE A 70 -2.41 10.74 25.96
C ILE A 70 -2.10 9.76 27.08
N ASN A 71 -1.45 8.64 26.78
CA ASN A 71 -1.09 7.65 27.80
C ASN A 71 -0.16 8.26 28.86
N SER A 72 0.83 9.06 28.45
CA SER A 72 1.73 9.79 29.35
C SER A 72 0.98 10.80 30.22
N ASP A 73 0.14 11.64 29.63
CA ASP A 73 -0.65 12.65 30.34
C ASP A 73 -1.59 12.01 31.36
N MET A 74 -2.19 10.85 31.01
CA MET A 74 -3.04 10.10 31.92
C MET A 74 -2.27 9.52 33.11
N LYS A 75 -1.00 9.11 32.95
CA LYS A 75 -0.15 8.73 34.10
C LYS A 75 -0.01 9.87 35.09
N GLU A 76 0.24 11.07 34.59
CA GLU A 76 0.41 12.24 35.43
C GLU A 76 -0.92 12.65 36.08
N ALA A 77 -2.02 12.65 35.32
CA ALA A 77 -3.35 12.96 35.82
C ALA A 77 -3.77 12.01 36.96
N GLU A 78 -3.55 10.70 36.81
CA GLU A 78 -3.84 9.71 37.86
C GLU A 78 -2.99 9.91 39.11
N LYS A 79 -1.70 10.25 38.96
CA LYS A 79 -0.84 10.58 40.10
C LYS A 79 -1.39 11.78 40.87
N ASN A 80 -1.77 12.84 40.15
CA ASN A 80 -2.35 14.05 40.75
C ASN A 80 -3.69 13.76 41.45
N LEU A 81 -4.56 12.95 40.83
CA LEU A 81 -5.82 12.51 41.45
C LEU A 81 -5.58 11.64 42.70
N THR A 82 -4.56 10.77 42.68
CA THR A 82 -4.17 9.98 43.84
C THR A 82 -3.70 10.87 44.98
N ASP A 83 -2.86 11.85 44.68
CA ASP A 83 -2.28 12.75 45.68
C ASP A 83 -3.36 13.68 46.27
N LEU A 84 -4.31 14.15 45.46
CA LEU A 84 -5.49 14.88 45.93
C LEU A 84 -6.36 14.02 46.85
N GLY A 85 -6.57 12.74 46.51
CA GLY A 85 -7.29 11.78 47.34
C GLY A 85 -6.64 11.54 48.71
N LYS A 86 -5.29 11.49 48.77
CA LYS A 86 -4.53 11.34 50.01
C LYS A 86 -4.56 12.59 50.89
N CYS A 87 -4.60 13.78 50.29
CA CYS A 87 -4.75 15.04 51.01
C CYS A 87 -6.11 15.16 51.73
N CYS A 88 -7.09 14.31 51.37
CA CYS A 88 -8.40 14.23 52.00
C CYS A 88 -8.47 13.12 53.09
N GLY A 89 -7.44 13.01 53.93
CA GLY A 89 -7.45 12.53 55.33
C GLY A 89 -7.93 11.11 55.72
N LEU A 90 -8.70 10.36 54.92
CA LEU A 90 -9.34 9.12 55.40
C LEU A 90 -9.70 8.04 54.35
N CYS A 91 -9.19 8.08 53.11
CA CYS A 91 -9.43 7.00 52.12
C CYS A 91 -8.16 6.39 51.55
N SER A 92 -8.00 5.07 51.68
CA SER A 92 -6.98 4.27 51.00
C SER A 92 -7.30 4.16 49.50
N CYS A 93 -6.71 5.04 48.70
CA CYS A 93 -6.84 5.02 47.23
C CYS A 93 -5.74 4.16 46.59
N ASP A 94 -5.71 2.85 46.87
CA ASP A 94 -4.73 1.91 46.30
C ASP A 94 -5.06 1.46 44.86
N LYS A 95 -6.19 1.91 44.29
CA LYS A 95 -6.73 1.38 43.02
C LYS A 95 -6.06 1.89 41.74
N LEU A 96 -5.26 2.96 41.80
CA LEU A 96 -4.68 3.57 40.59
C LEU A 96 -3.40 2.87 40.11
N LYS A 97 -2.61 2.26 41.00
CA LYS A 97 -1.43 1.47 40.60
C LYS A 97 -1.75 0.16 39.88
N ALA A 98 -2.98 -0.34 40.01
CA ALA A 98 -3.38 -1.64 39.46
C ALA A 98 -3.57 -1.63 37.93
N PHE A 99 -3.78 -0.46 37.30
CA PHE A 99 -4.03 -0.37 35.86
C PHE A 99 -2.77 -0.70 35.04
N GLU A 100 -1.62 -0.14 35.42
CA GLU A 100 -0.34 -0.41 34.75
C GLU A 100 0.18 -1.83 35.02
N GLU A 101 -0.27 -2.44 36.10
CA GLU A 101 0.04 -3.84 36.42
C GLU A 101 -0.80 -4.83 35.61
N SER A 102 -1.87 -4.37 34.95
CA SER A 102 -2.75 -5.19 34.11
C SER A 102 -1.98 -5.83 32.96
N ARG A 103 -2.27 -7.12 32.72
CA ARG A 103 -1.71 -7.87 31.58
C ARG A 103 -2.00 -7.17 30.25
N ALA A 104 -3.19 -6.61 30.09
CA ALA A 104 -3.59 -5.92 28.86
C ALA A 104 -2.75 -4.65 28.64
N TYR A 105 -2.52 -3.87 29.70
CA TYR A 105 -1.66 -2.68 29.61
C TYR A 105 -0.23 -3.05 29.27
N LYS A 106 0.34 -4.06 29.95
CA LYS A 106 1.71 -4.52 29.67
C LYS A 106 1.89 -5.12 28.28
N ALA A 107 0.86 -5.72 27.71
CA ALA A 107 0.92 -6.27 26.36
C ALA A 107 1.03 -5.18 25.28
N VAL A 108 0.41 -4.04 25.50
CA VAL A 108 0.39 -2.92 24.54
C VAL A 108 1.52 -1.92 24.83
N TRP A 109 1.67 -1.50 26.09
CA TRP A 109 2.59 -0.44 26.53
C TRP A 109 3.83 -0.92 27.27
N GLY A 110 3.84 -2.18 27.72
CA GLY A 110 4.85 -2.71 28.64
C GLY A 110 6.14 -3.22 28.00
N GLY A 111 6.37 -2.93 26.71
CA GLY A 111 7.54 -3.42 26.00
C GLY A 111 7.53 -4.94 25.90
N GLY A 112 6.61 -5.48 25.10
CA GLY A 112 6.70 -6.86 24.62
C GLY A 112 7.85 -7.01 23.63
N SER A 113 9.09 -6.93 24.11
CA SER A 113 10.30 -7.34 23.40
C SER A 113 10.20 -8.84 23.10
N GLY A 114 9.74 -9.16 21.90
CA GLY A 114 9.67 -10.52 21.36
C GLY A 114 9.77 -10.61 19.85
N GLN A 115 9.96 -9.50 19.14
CA GLN A 115 10.41 -9.48 17.74
C GLN A 115 11.42 -8.35 17.59
N ASP A 116 12.64 -8.64 18.04
CA ASP A 116 13.86 -7.93 17.70
C ASP A 116 14.20 -8.27 16.24
N GLY A 117 13.36 -7.80 15.32
CA GLY A 117 13.70 -7.66 13.92
C GLY A 117 14.20 -6.26 13.76
N ALA A 118 15.51 -6.06 13.84
CA ALA A 118 16.15 -4.79 13.54
C ALA A 118 15.70 -4.34 12.13
N VAL A 119 14.68 -3.48 12.06
CA VAL A 119 14.32 -2.78 10.82
C VAL A 119 15.38 -1.70 10.67
N SER A 120 16.43 -2.07 9.94
CA SER A 120 17.46 -1.14 9.51
C SER A 120 16.78 -0.04 8.67
N ASN A 121 16.71 1.18 9.20
CA ASN A 121 16.42 2.42 8.46
C ASN A 121 17.56 2.76 7.48
N GLN A 122 18.07 1.75 6.76
CA GLN A 122 18.95 1.98 5.64
C GLN A 122 18.08 2.49 4.50
N PRO A 123 18.42 3.62 3.85
CA PRO A 123 17.79 3.97 2.57
C PRO A 123 17.89 2.73 1.68
N PRO A 124 16.89 2.40 0.85
CA PRO A 124 16.92 1.19 0.04
C PRO A 124 18.23 1.23 -0.74
N SER A 125 19.18 0.42 -0.30
CA SER A 125 20.43 0.19 -0.99
C SER A 125 19.97 -0.29 -2.34
N SER A 126 20.15 0.56 -3.36
CA SER A 126 20.15 0.23 -4.78
C SER A 126 20.09 -1.28 -4.91
N ARG A 127 18.87 -1.83 -5.11
CA ARG A 127 18.72 -3.26 -5.33
C ARG A 127 19.61 -3.54 -6.53
N VAL A 128 20.80 -4.04 -6.26
CA VAL A 128 21.55 -4.87 -7.18
C VAL A 128 20.54 -5.94 -7.53
N VAL A 129 19.94 -5.74 -8.70
CA VAL A 129 18.98 -6.64 -9.31
C VAL A 129 19.60 -8.02 -9.12
N ASP A 130 18.97 -8.87 -8.30
CA ASP A 130 19.39 -10.26 -8.19
C ASP A 130 19.31 -10.81 -9.62
N GLU A 131 20.48 -11.03 -10.20
CA GLU A 131 20.72 -11.41 -11.60
C GLU A 131 20.09 -12.79 -11.93
N ARG A 132 19.37 -13.37 -10.98
CA ARG A 132 18.77 -14.70 -11.06
C ARG A 132 17.29 -14.74 -11.43
N GLU A 133 16.59 -13.60 -11.49
CA GLU A 133 15.22 -13.52 -12.03
C GLU A 133 15.07 -12.62 -13.26
N GLN A 134 16.18 -12.22 -13.88
CA GLN A 134 16.15 -11.77 -15.27
C GLN A 134 16.04 -13.02 -16.14
N MET A 135 14.81 -13.52 -16.31
CA MET A 135 14.45 -14.21 -17.55
C MET A 135 14.57 -13.18 -18.67
N ILE A 136 15.80 -12.96 -19.13
CA ILE A 136 16.06 -12.28 -20.38
C ILE A 136 15.40 -13.19 -21.42
N MET A 137 14.18 -12.85 -21.84
CA MET A 137 13.62 -13.41 -23.04
C MET A 137 14.59 -13.02 -24.16
N SER A 138 15.51 -13.92 -24.48
CA SER A 138 16.57 -13.72 -25.49
C SER A 138 16.00 -13.75 -26.91
N GLY A 139 14.73 -13.38 -27.09
CA GLY A 139 14.03 -13.24 -28.35
C GLY A 139 13.08 -12.04 -28.25
N GLY A 140 12.82 -11.42 -29.40
CA GLY A 140 11.82 -10.35 -29.48
C GLY A 140 10.45 -10.82 -28.97
N HIS A 141 9.66 -9.88 -28.47
CA HIS A 141 8.29 -10.07 -28.01
C HIS A 141 7.39 -10.63 -29.11
N ILE A 142 7.72 -10.37 -30.39
CA ILE A 142 6.97 -10.89 -31.53
C ILE A 142 7.81 -11.81 -32.42
N ARG A 143 7.15 -12.79 -33.01
CA ARG A 143 7.72 -13.58 -34.11
C ARG A 143 7.47 -12.85 -35.43
N ARG A 144 8.55 -12.38 -36.06
CA ARG A 144 8.53 -11.66 -37.34
C ARG A 144 8.16 -12.58 -38.50
N VAL A 145 7.28 -12.12 -39.39
CA VAL A 145 6.81 -12.87 -40.57
C VAL A 145 7.09 -12.07 -41.84
N THR A 146 6.66 -10.81 -41.90
CA THR A 146 6.88 -9.92 -43.05
C THR A 146 8.17 -9.12 -42.90
N ASN A 147 8.68 -8.98 -41.67
CA ASN A 147 9.82 -8.14 -41.31
C ASN A 147 9.66 -6.71 -41.87
N ASP A 148 8.45 -6.18 -41.75
CA ASP A 148 8.08 -4.84 -42.16
C ASP A 148 8.09 -3.86 -40.98
N ALA A 149 7.93 -2.56 -41.28
CA ALA A 149 7.96 -1.51 -40.26
C ALA A 149 6.84 -1.62 -39.21
N ARG A 150 5.74 -2.33 -39.49
CA ARG A 150 4.66 -2.53 -38.51
C ARG A 150 5.08 -3.54 -37.46
N GLU A 151 5.76 -4.61 -37.87
CA GLU A 151 6.36 -5.57 -36.94
C GLU A 151 7.46 -4.91 -36.10
N ASP A 152 8.27 -4.02 -36.67
CA ASP A 152 9.24 -3.23 -35.90
C ASP A 152 8.55 -2.35 -34.83
N GLU A 153 7.50 -1.63 -35.20
CA GLU A 153 6.74 -0.80 -34.26
C GLU A 153 6.05 -1.63 -33.17
N MET A 154 5.48 -2.79 -33.52
CA MET A 154 4.88 -3.71 -32.54
C MET A 154 5.89 -4.19 -31.51
N GLU A 155 7.12 -4.52 -31.94
CA GLU A 155 8.20 -4.94 -31.04
C GLU A 155 8.64 -3.80 -30.10
N GLU A 156 8.76 -2.57 -30.62
CA GLU A 156 9.07 -1.39 -29.81
C GLU A 156 7.96 -1.12 -28.77
N ASN A 157 6.70 -1.15 -29.19
CA ASN A 157 5.55 -0.94 -28.32
C ASN A 157 5.52 -1.98 -27.18
N LEU A 158 5.74 -3.26 -27.49
CA LEU A 158 5.74 -4.32 -26.48
C LEU A 158 6.95 -4.26 -25.56
N THR A 159 8.10 -3.82 -26.06
CA THR A 159 9.28 -3.56 -25.22
C THR A 159 9.00 -2.44 -24.22
N HIS A 160 8.35 -1.35 -24.67
CA HIS A 160 7.96 -0.26 -23.78
C HIS A 160 6.94 -0.72 -22.73
N VAL A 161 5.91 -1.45 -23.16
CA VAL A 161 4.92 -2.06 -22.25
C VAL A 161 5.60 -2.94 -21.20
N SER A 162 6.51 -3.81 -21.63
CA SER A 162 7.23 -4.73 -20.73
C SER A 162 8.00 -3.98 -19.64
N SER A 163 8.65 -2.87 -20.01
CA SER A 163 9.33 -1.99 -19.05
C SER A 163 8.36 -1.38 -18.03
N ILE A 164 7.24 -0.82 -18.49
CA ILE A 164 6.24 -0.22 -17.59
C ILE A 164 5.62 -1.28 -16.68
N ILE A 165 5.31 -2.47 -17.20
CA ILE A 165 4.80 -3.59 -16.39
C ILE A 165 5.81 -4.01 -15.32
N GLY A 166 7.10 -4.01 -15.63
CA GLY A 166 8.16 -4.22 -14.64
C GLY A 166 8.12 -3.20 -13.50
N ASN A 167 7.96 -1.91 -13.84
CA ASN A 167 7.82 -0.85 -12.84
C ASN A 167 6.52 -0.98 -12.03
N LEU A 168 5.40 -1.30 -12.68
CA LEU A 168 4.11 -1.58 -12.04
C LEU A 168 4.21 -2.74 -11.05
N LYS A 169 4.96 -3.81 -11.40
CA LYS A 169 5.23 -4.94 -10.50
C LYS A 169 6.01 -4.48 -9.27
N SER A 170 7.05 -3.67 -9.44
CA SER A 170 7.81 -3.14 -8.30
C SER A 170 6.92 -2.31 -7.38
N MET A 171 6.16 -1.36 -7.94
CA MET A 171 5.22 -0.55 -7.16
C MET A 171 4.18 -1.41 -6.45
N ALA A 172 3.63 -2.45 -7.08
CA ALA A 172 2.68 -3.35 -6.46
C ALA A 172 3.28 -4.10 -5.24
N LEU A 173 4.54 -4.53 -5.33
CA LEU A 173 5.24 -5.16 -4.20
C LEU A 173 5.50 -4.15 -3.07
N ASP A 174 5.95 -2.95 -3.41
CA ASP A 174 6.26 -1.91 -2.43
C ASP A 174 4.95 -1.43 -1.73
N MET A 175 3.87 -1.21 -2.48
CA MET A 175 2.54 -0.91 -1.92
C MET A 175 2.03 -2.05 -1.02
N GLY A 176 2.22 -3.31 -1.41
CA GLY A 176 1.80 -4.46 -0.60
C GLY A 176 2.50 -4.50 0.75
N ASN A 177 3.82 -4.32 0.76
CA ASN A 177 4.60 -4.28 2.00
C ASN A 177 4.19 -3.09 2.88
N GLU A 178 3.98 -1.92 2.29
CA GLU A 178 3.55 -0.72 3.02
C GLU A 178 2.17 -0.92 3.67
N MET A 179 1.21 -1.49 2.93
CA MET A 179 -0.11 -1.84 3.48
C MET A 179 -0.01 -2.83 4.64
N ASP A 180 0.84 -3.85 4.55
CA ASP A 180 1.04 -4.81 5.64
C ASP A 180 1.64 -4.14 6.89
N MET A 181 2.60 -3.22 6.71
CA MET A 181 3.17 -2.44 7.81
C MET A 181 2.10 -1.55 8.46
N GLN A 182 1.35 -0.80 7.66
CA GLN A 182 0.27 0.07 8.14
C GLN A 182 -0.85 -0.72 8.84
N ASN A 183 -1.23 -1.90 8.34
CA ASN A 183 -2.22 -2.77 9.00
C ASN A 183 -1.79 -3.22 10.40
N ASN A 184 -0.50 -3.55 10.55
CA ASN A 184 0.07 -3.89 11.86
C ASN A 184 0.10 -2.67 12.79
N GLN A 185 0.44 -1.49 12.27
CA GLN A 185 0.40 -0.23 13.03
C GLN A 185 -1.02 0.10 13.50
N ILE A 186 -2.02 -0.01 12.62
CA ILE A 186 -3.44 0.21 12.96
C ILE A 186 -3.87 -0.72 14.10
N SER A 187 -3.47 -2.00 14.08
CA SER A 187 -3.81 -2.95 15.14
C SER A 187 -3.22 -2.55 16.50
N ARG A 188 -2.01 -1.96 16.49
CA ARG A 188 -1.37 -1.42 17.70
C ARG A 188 -2.11 -0.17 18.20
N ILE A 189 -2.35 0.79 17.31
CA ILE A 189 -3.13 2.01 17.56
C ILE A 189 -4.51 1.67 18.16
N GLU A 190 -5.20 0.67 17.63
CA GLU A 190 -6.49 0.22 18.17
C GLU A 190 -6.36 -0.25 19.62
N GLY A 191 -5.35 -1.08 19.92
CA GLY A 191 -5.07 -1.55 21.28
C GLY A 191 -4.75 -0.42 22.25
N GLU A 192 -3.92 0.53 21.84
CA GLU A 192 -3.55 1.72 22.60
C GLU A 192 -4.76 2.62 22.87
N ALA A 193 -5.57 2.88 21.85
CA ALA A 193 -6.77 3.69 21.95
C ALA A 193 -7.78 3.09 22.93
N ILE A 194 -8.06 1.77 22.84
CA ILE A 194 -8.98 1.09 23.76
C ILE A 194 -8.52 1.23 25.22
N LEU A 195 -7.21 1.06 25.46
CA LEU A 195 -6.65 1.20 26.80
C LEU A 195 -6.71 2.64 27.29
N ASN A 196 -6.37 3.62 26.45
CA ASN A 196 -6.45 5.03 26.79
C ASN A 196 -7.89 5.44 27.15
N VAL A 197 -8.88 5.00 26.38
CA VAL A 197 -10.31 5.26 26.68
C VAL A 197 -10.68 4.68 28.05
N SER A 198 -10.37 3.41 28.31
CA SER A 198 -10.65 2.77 29.60
C SER A 198 -9.97 3.49 30.77
N ARG A 199 -8.73 3.95 30.56
CA ARG A 199 -7.95 4.71 31.53
C ARG A 199 -8.57 6.06 31.84
N ILE A 200 -8.95 6.81 30.80
CA ILE A 200 -9.64 8.10 30.91
C ILE A 200 -10.96 7.96 31.67
N ASP A 201 -11.77 6.96 31.33
CA ASP A 201 -13.04 6.70 32.00
C ASP A 201 -12.87 6.40 33.50
N ALA A 202 -11.87 5.59 33.86
CA ALA A 202 -11.56 5.30 35.24
C ALA A 202 -11.11 6.56 36.02
N ALA A 203 -10.21 7.35 35.44
CA ALA A 203 -9.76 8.61 36.04
C ALA A 203 -10.92 9.61 36.21
N ASN A 204 -11.78 9.73 35.19
CA ASN A 204 -12.98 10.58 35.24
C ASN A 204 -13.95 10.17 36.34
N GLN A 205 -14.16 8.88 36.57
CA GLN A 205 -14.98 8.40 37.69
C GLN A 205 -14.39 8.79 39.04
N ILE A 206 -13.06 8.69 39.20
CA ILE A 206 -12.36 9.07 40.43
C ILE A 206 -12.47 10.58 40.67
N ALA A 207 -12.20 11.40 39.66
CA ALA A 207 -12.33 12.85 39.74
C ALA A 207 -13.75 13.27 40.14
N ASN A 208 -14.78 12.67 39.51
CA ASN A 208 -16.18 12.93 39.87
C ASN A 208 -16.51 12.54 41.31
N ASN A 209 -15.97 11.42 41.81
CA ASN A 209 -16.17 11.01 43.20
C ASN A 209 -15.49 11.96 44.20
N LEU A 210 -14.35 12.54 43.82
CA LEU A 210 -13.67 13.56 44.63
C LEU A 210 -14.44 14.89 44.65
N MET A 211 -15.06 15.30 43.55
CA MET A 211 -15.87 16.53 43.49
C MET A 211 -17.23 16.43 44.19
N LYS A 212 -17.77 15.22 44.35
CA LYS A 212 -19.06 15.00 45.06
C LYS A 212 -18.93 14.99 46.58
N ARG A 213 -17.72 15.11 47.12
CA ARG A 213 -17.44 15.26 48.55
C ARG A 213 -17.28 16.71 48.92
#